data_AF-A0A847DA85-F1
#
_entry.id   AF-A0A847DA85-F1
#
_cell.length_a   1.000
_cell.length_b   1.000
_cell.length_c   1.000
_cell.angle_alpha   90.00
_cell.angle_beta   90.00
_cell.angle_gamma   90.00
#
_symmetry.space_group_name_H-M   'P 1'
#
loop_
_entity.id
_entity.type
_entity.pdbx_description
1 polymer ?
#
loop_
_entity_poly.entity_id
_entity_poly.type
_entity_poly.pdbx_seq_one_letter_code
_entity_poly.pdbx_strand_id
1 'polypeptide(L)'
;MNSKKFFMGYLSIFLFVLISTCTNSLAQTPGSPTSFAAPKVALHPLLKNAPELSLMGKNWDGNSALALEMERQAPKKVINRTAMKGIQMNTGTGEKVALSTVYDQTFTAHAALGSQLNKIPTTALVGRPQVKEAIVEFPESLVMIRQVRVVIRDPKQAAAAAPELASFLAPVDHASVANATVNSLPADEQEAFRRFLKEELPLLDPDDPLRLALQNGGEDAVLRAALSGEGIFDVTDEVVIERNLYNDGALRLSPQMRPLMMQQKQTTRAKKQDAITSVRHKRAGSGSVINQQPGHEYQYENGEKAEGALEISESFLAGFTLGQEFKWERRWNFSCGFLRLTYTVGYGFGLRIPLKLEGNLSPTRIVRSSADDPGRNLNLTLRASALDADENYYRRVGVPQTQLFGGQEFVLEAGARFSYKLYALGKDWVKGSMDDGAFSQSCDFTPPIGTTPRELFSIDIPPEVTQTNLPAGPLNGYLQLGFVMLGSGKALSQTTLIADNATIVQKSLQMPNSNIITEALHLQPLSPGAPGSIQEQKYGVRIDAPQYFLTLQPTARVRVGISISAGKLKRSVNTDWINVVSLNLGQIMLQPHAGTRDSYQWNEGVRIFETRSSSNRPSEQQMKDALKAIQPGQ
;
A
#
# COMPACT_ATOMS: atom_id res chain seq x y z
N MET A 1 -47.05 35.95 -1.05
CA MET A 1 -46.14 35.98 -2.23
C MET A 1 -45.15 37.12 -2.06
N ASN A 2 -43.90 36.94 -2.50
CA ASN A 2 -42.81 37.95 -2.59
C ASN A 2 -41.97 38.28 -1.34
N SER A 3 -41.22 37.31 -0.79
CA SER A 3 -39.95 37.64 -0.08
C SER A 3 -38.72 36.84 -0.53
N LYS A 4 -38.89 35.80 -1.38
CA LYS A 4 -37.77 34.97 -1.85
C LYS A 4 -36.97 35.53 -3.04
N LYS A 5 -37.42 36.62 -3.70
CA LYS A 5 -36.71 37.20 -4.85
C LYS A 5 -35.76 38.36 -4.51
N PHE A 6 -35.80 38.88 -3.28
CA PHE A 6 -34.93 40.01 -2.90
C PHE A 6 -33.57 39.58 -2.31
N PHE A 7 -33.43 38.32 -1.88
CA PHE A 7 -32.22 37.84 -1.21
C PHE A 7 -31.15 37.26 -2.16
N MET A 8 -31.51 36.88 -3.39
CA MET A 8 -30.54 36.33 -4.36
C MET A 8 -29.75 37.39 -5.14
N GLY A 9 -30.23 38.63 -5.20
CA GLY A 9 -29.53 39.73 -5.89
C GLY A 9 -28.31 40.24 -5.12
N TYR A 10 -28.39 40.32 -3.80
CA TYR A 10 -27.32 40.86 -2.97
C TYR A 10 -26.21 39.84 -2.66
N LEU A 11 -26.52 38.55 -2.64
CA LEU A 11 -25.52 37.49 -2.44
C LEU A 11 -24.53 37.41 -3.62
N SER A 12 -25.00 37.71 -4.84
CA SER A 12 -24.17 37.69 -6.05
C SER A 12 -23.20 38.88 -6.13
N ILE A 13 -23.58 40.04 -5.57
CA ILE A 13 -22.73 41.23 -5.51
C ILE A 13 -21.72 41.13 -4.35
N PHE A 14 -22.11 40.53 -3.22
CA PHE A 14 -21.19 40.31 -2.10
C PHE A 14 -20.13 39.23 -2.41
N LEU A 15 -20.48 38.21 -3.21
CA LEU A 15 -19.53 37.18 -3.63
C LEU A 15 -18.51 37.71 -4.66
N PHE A 16 -18.89 38.68 -5.51
CA PHE A 16 -17.96 39.32 -6.46
C PHE A 16 -16.97 40.28 -5.79
N VAL A 17 -17.36 40.94 -4.70
CA VAL A 17 -16.48 41.87 -3.95
C VAL A 17 -15.50 41.12 -3.03
N LEU A 18 -15.86 39.95 -2.51
CA LEU A 18 -14.94 39.10 -1.73
C LEU A 18 -13.91 38.36 -2.61
N ILE A 19 -14.22 38.06 -3.87
CA ILE A 19 -13.25 37.45 -4.79
C ILE A 19 -12.25 38.50 -5.34
N SER A 20 -12.63 39.78 -5.42
CA SER A 20 -11.71 40.85 -5.86
C SER A 20 -10.76 41.40 -4.79
N THR A 21 -10.85 40.97 -3.53
CA THR A 21 -10.01 41.51 -2.44
C THR A 21 -9.04 40.51 -1.80
N CYS A 22 -8.98 39.26 -2.29
CA CYS A 22 -8.06 38.22 -1.81
C CYS A 22 -7.01 37.77 -2.85
N THR A 23 -6.67 38.61 -3.83
CA THR A 23 -5.50 38.39 -4.70
C THR A 23 -4.49 39.53 -4.56
N ASN A 24 -4.00 39.74 -3.34
CA ASN A 24 -2.70 40.36 -3.11
C ASN A 24 -1.75 39.30 -2.56
N SER A 25 -1.60 38.20 -3.29
CA SER A 25 -0.34 37.46 -3.26
C SER A 25 0.70 38.37 -3.89
N LEU A 26 1.73 38.73 -3.11
CA LEU A 26 2.94 39.39 -3.59
C LEU A 26 3.44 38.70 -4.85
N ALA A 27 3.04 39.21 -6.02
CA ALA A 27 3.73 38.94 -7.26
C ALA A 27 5.12 39.55 -7.08
N GLN A 28 6.11 38.69 -6.88
CA GLN A 28 7.50 39.11 -7.00
C GLN A 28 7.64 39.79 -8.36
N THR A 29 7.94 41.08 -8.34
CA THR A 29 8.35 41.83 -9.53
C THR A 29 9.41 41.03 -10.28
N PRO A 30 9.34 40.93 -11.62
CA PRO A 30 10.35 40.23 -12.40
C PRO A 30 11.66 41.04 -12.32
N GLY A 31 12.46 40.72 -11.30
CA GLY A 31 13.84 41.17 -11.20
C GLY A 31 14.64 40.53 -12.32
N SER A 32 15.45 41.34 -12.98
CA SER A 32 16.33 40.99 -14.09
C SER A 32 16.97 39.60 -13.91
N PRO A 33 16.99 38.73 -14.93
CA PRO A 33 17.53 37.38 -14.82
C PRO A 33 19.03 37.45 -14.58
N THR A 34 19.45 37.35 -13.32
CA THR A 34 20.82 36.97 -13.00
C THR A 34 20.98 35.52 -13.45
N SER A 35 21.68 35.37 -14.57
CA SER A 35 22.09 34.08 -15.13
C SER A 35 23.03 33.39 -14.15
N PHE A 36 22.47 32.68 -13.18
CA PHE A 36 23.21 31.69 -12.42
C PHE A 36 23.37 30.46 -13.31
N ALA A 37 24.57 30.25 -13.84
CA ALA A 37 24.97 28.91 -14.25
C ALA A 37 24.77 28.02 -13.02
N ALA A 38 23.80 27.10 -13.09
CA ALA A 38 23.53 26.21 -11.97
C ALA A 38 24.84 25.49 -11.62
N PRO A 39 25.30 25.51 -10.36
CA PRO A 39 26.53 24.85 -9.98
C PRO A 39 26.44 23.39 -10.41
N LYS A 40 27.39 22.94 -11.25
CA LYS A 40 27.49 21.52 -11.62
C LYS A 40 27.69 20.74 -10.32
N VAL A 41 26.76 19.82 -10.02
CA VAL A 41 26.90 18.91 -8.89
C VAL A 41 28.18 18.14 -9.08
N ALA A 42 29.10 18.22 -8.12
CA ALA A 42 30.31 17.42 -8.15
C ALA A 42 29.90 15.94 -8.01
N LEU A 43 29.93 15.20 -9.12
CA LEU A 43 29.58 13.78 -9.13
C LEU A 43 30.53 13.02 -8.21
N HIS A 44 29.96 12.24 -7.29
CA HIS A 44 30.74 11.34 -6.45
C HIS A 44 31.56 10.39 -7.35
N PRO A 45 32.85 10.11 -7.03
CA PRO A 45 33.71 9.30 -7.88
C PRO A 45 33.11 7.94 -8.28
N LEU A 46 32.36 7.31 -7.38
CA LEU A 46 31.65 6.06 -7.66
C LEU A 46 30.67 6.18 -8.83
N LEU A 47 29.93 7.28 -8.93
CA LEU A 47 28.95 7.49 -10.01
C LEU A 47 29.65 7.89 -11.31
N LYS A 48 30.69 8.73 -11.21
CA LYS A 48 31.50 9.14 -12.36
C LYS A 48 32.15 7.96 -13.07
N ASN A 49 32.55 6.95 -12.31
CA ASN A 49 33.23 5.76 -12.83
C ASN A 49 32.27 4.62 -13.20
N ALA A 50 30.96 4.77 -12.99
CA ALA A 50 29.97 3.75 -13.31
C ALA A 50 29.54 3.84 -14.79
N PRO A 51 29.89 2.85 -15.64
CA PRO A 51 29.54 2.88 -17.07
C PRO A 51 28.02 2.85 -17.31
N GLU A 52 27.24 2.33 -16.36
CA GLU A 52 25.78 2.31 -16.41
C GLU A 52 25.16 3.70 -16.32
N LEU A 53 25.86 4.64 -15.67
CA LEU A 53 25.40 6.01 -15.40
C LEU A 53 26.08 7.05 -16.31
N SER A 54 27.00 6.66 -17.19
CA SER A 54 27.83 7.60 -17.95
C SER A 54 27.03 8.55 -18.86
N LEU A 55 25.91 8.07 -19.41
CA LEU A 55 24.99 8.87 -20.21
C LEU A 55 24.06 9.73 -19.36
N MET A 56 23.63 9.23 -18.20
CA MET A 56 22.72 9.91 -17.28
C MET A 56 23.42 11.08 -16.57
N GLY A 57 24.68 10.87 -16.15
CA GLY A 57 25.45 11.86 -15.39
C GLY A 57 25.76 13.16 -16.14
N LYS A 58 25.65 13.19 -17.48
CA LYS A 58 25.78 14.43 -18.27
C LYS A 58 24.61 15.39 -18.05
N ASN A 59 23.44 14.86 -17.67
CA ASN A 59 22.19 15.60 -17.64
C ASN A 59 21.71 15.89 -16.22
N TRP A 60 22.37 15.39 -15.17
CA TRP A 60 21.97 15.67 -13.79
C TRP A 60 22.23 17.12 -13.39
N ASP A 61 21.21 17.73 -12.81
CA ASP A 61 21.36 18.98 -12.07
C ASP A 61 21.15 18.72 -10.57
N GLY A 62 21.42 19.74 -9.74
CA GLY A 62 21.30 19.68 -8.28
C GLY A 62 19.94 19.32 -7.73
N ASN A 63 18.90 19.27 -8.55
CA ASN A 63 17.54 18.96 -8.13
C ASN A 63 17.08 17.56 -8.59
N SER A 64 17.94 16.77 -9.25
CA SER A 64 17.59 15.38 -9.58
C SER A 64 17.38 14.52 -8.32
N ALA A 65 16.56 13.47 -8.42
CA ALA A 65 16.30 12.59 -7.30
C ALA A 65 17.58 11.99 -6.73
N LEU A 66 18.48 11.53 -7.59
CA LEU A 66 19.78 11.04 -7.20
C LEU A 66 20.67 12.13 -6.58
N ALA A 67 20.74 13.34 -7.15
CA ALA A 67 21.58 14.41 -6.60
C ALA A 67 21.14 14.80 -5.18
N LEU A 68 19.84 14.94 -4.96
CA LEU A 68 19.27 15.22 -3.64
C LEU A 68 19.57 14.09 -2.63
N GLU A 69 19.59 12.83 -3.10
CA GLU A 69 19.96 11.71 -2.24
C GLU A 69 21.47 11.67 -1.93
N MET A 70 22.32 12.09 -2.87
CA MET A 70 23.75 12.25 -2.65
C MET A 70 24.09 13.36 -1.65
N GLU A 71 23.31 14.44 -1.64
CA GLU A 71 23.42 15.49 -0.62
C GLU A 71 23.06 14.95 0.78
N ARG A 72 22.11 14.00 0.84
CA ARG A 72 21.68 13.36 2.10
C ARG A 72 22.68 12.33 2.60
N GLN A 73 23.23 11.50 1.71
CA GLN A 73 24.11 10.40 2.07
C GLN A 73 25.05 10.00 0.92
N ALA A 74 26.26 9.56 1.26
CA ALA A 74 27.22 9.09 0.26
C ALA A 74 26.77 7.75 -0.37
N PRO A 75 26.86 7.59 -1.71
CA PRO A 75 26.53 6.32 -2.36
C PRO A 75 27.53 5.23 -1.94
N LYS A 76 27.03 4.01 -1.71
CA LYS A 76 27.85 2.83 -1.37
C LYS A 76 28.30 2.07 -2.61
N LYS A 77 27.38 1.88 -3.55
CA LYS A 77 27.59 1.01 -4.71
C LYS A 77 26.65 1.37 -5.86
N VAL A 78 27.11 1.12 -7.10
CA VAL A 78 26.24 1.06 -8.27
C VAL A 78 26.05 -0.40 -8.66
N ILE A 79 24.80 -0.82 -8.79
CA ILE A 79 24.38 -2.18 -9.09
C ILE A 79 23.77 -2.19 -10.48
N ASN A 80 24.33 -3.00 -11.37
CA ASN A 80 23.79 -3.21 -12.71
C ASN A 80 22.78 -4.35 -12.74
N ARG A 81 22.07 -4.47 -13.86
CA ARG A 81 20.99 -5.44 -14.06
C ARG A 81 21.39 -6.88 -13.74
N THR A 82 22.59 -7.30 -14.14
CA THR A 82 23.08 -8.66 -13.88
C THR A 82 23.26 -8.89 -12.38
N ALA A 83 23.83 -7.92 -11.65
CA ALA A 83 24.04 -8.02 -10.21
C ALA A 83 22.72 -8.01 -9.41
N MET A 84 21.66 -7.36 -9.91
CA MET A 84 20.35 -7.30 -9.21
C MET A 84 19.75 -8.69 -8.93
N LYS A 85 19.96 -9.66 -9.84
CA LYS A 85 19.40 -11.02 -9.72
C LYS A 85 19.88 -11.78 -8.49
N GLY A 86 21.07 -11.45 -7.98
CA GLY A 86 21.65 -12.07 -6.79
C GLY A 86 21.32 -11.36 -5.48
N ILE A 87 20.64 -10.22 -5.53
CA ILE A 87 20.36 -9.39 -4.35
C ILE A 87 18.93 -9.62 -3.88
N GLN A 88 18.80 -9.89 -2.60
CA GLN A 88 17.52 -10.07 -1.92
C GLN A 88 17.28 -8.87 -0.99
N MET A 89 16.10 -8.26 -1.09
CA MET A 89 15.62 -7.24 -0.18
C MET A 89 14.79 -7.90 0.92
N ASN A 90 14.99 -7.49 2.17
CA ASN A 90 14.11 -7.87 3.25
C ASN A 90 12.87 -6.97 3.21
N THR A 91 11.68 -7.56 3.12
CA THR A 91 10.41 -6.83 3.17
C THR A 91 10.06 -6.36 4.59
N GLY A 92 10.85 -6.79 5.58
CA GLY A 92 10.67 -6.55 7.01
C GLY A 92 9.63 -7.45 7.67
N THR A 93 8.92 -8.27 6.88
CA THR A 93 8.08 -9.39 7.35
C THR A 93 8.87 -10.69 7.53
N GLY A 94 10.19 -10.67 7.32
CA GLY A 94 11.06 -11.84 7.28
C GLY A 94 11.09 -12.51 5.90
N GLU A 95 10.21 -12.11 4.98
CA GLU A 95 10.28 -12.51 3.58
C GLU A 95 11.41 -11.78 2.84
N LYS A 96 11.94 -12.45 1.82
CA LYS A 96 12.98 -11.92 0.94
C LYS A 96 12.44 -11.84 -0.47
N VAL A 97 12.51 -10.66 -1.07
CA VAL A 97 12.11 -10.42 -2.46
C VAL A 97 13.36 -10.09 -3.28
N ALA A 98 13.48 -10.70 -4.45
CA ALA A 98 14.59 -10.40 -5.36
C ALA A 98 14.52 -8.94 -5.81
N LEU A 99 15.63 -8.21 -5.71
CA LEU A 99 15.73 -6.82 -6.11
C LEU A 99 15.35 -6.62 -7.60
N SER A 100 15.69 -7.60 -8.45
CA SER A 100 15.29 -7.55 -9.86
C SER A 100 13.77 -7.54 -10.05
N THR A 101 13.02 -8.26 -9.22
CA THR A 101 11.56 -8.32 -9.29
C THR A 101 10.95 -6.96 -8.91
N VAL A 102 11.43 -6.34 -7.84
CA VAL A 102 11.00 -4.98 -7.42
C VAL A 102 11.30 -3.98 -8.53
N TYR A 103 12.49 -4.04 -9.13
CA TYR A 103 12.88 -3.18 -10.24
C TYR A 103 11.97 -3.36 -11.46
N ASP A 104 11.67 -4.60 -11.86
CA ASP A 104 10.82 -4.89 -13.02
C ASP A 104 9.38 -4.41 -12.83
N GLN A 105 8.84 -4.60 -11.62
CA GLN A 105 7.51 -4.10 -11.25
C GLN A 105 7.47 -2.57 -11.29
N THR A 106 8.50 -1.90 -10.75
CA THR A 106 8.67 -0.43 -10.75
C THR A 106 8.74 0.12 -12.18
N PHE A 107 9.46 -0.54 -13.09
CA PHE A 107 9.69 -0.03 -14.44
C PHE A 107 8.87 -0.71 -15.55
N THR A 108 7.73 -1.32 -15.22
CA THR A 108 6.90 -2.02 -16.22
C THR A 108 6.45 -1.09 -17.35
N ALA A 109 5.96 0.11 -17.03
CA ALA A 109 5.57 1.11 -18.06
C ALA A 109 6.77 1.55 -18.90
N HIS A 110 7.94 1.72 -18.28
CA HIS A 110 9.15 2.15 -18.97
C HIS A 110 9.75 1.02 -19.85
N ALA A 111 9.53 -0.25 -19.49
CA ALA A 111 9.83 -1.40 -20.34
C ALA A 111 8.90 -1.48 -21.56
N ALA A 112 7.62 -1.11 -21.41
CA ALA A 112 6.70 -0.97 -22.53
C ALA A 112 7.16 0.15 -23.49
N LEU A 113 7.57 1.31 -22.97
CA LEU A 113 8.17 2.37 -23.78
C LEU A 113 9.41 1.88 -24.56
N GLY A 114 10.34 1.19 -23.89
CA GLY A 114 11.50 0.59 -24.58
C GLY A 114 11.11 -0.37 -25.70
N SER A 115 10.06 -1.16 -25.48
CA SER A 115 9.51 -2.07 -26.50
C SER A 115 8.86 -1.32 -27.67
N GLN A 116 8.21 -0.18 -27.42
CA GLN A 116 7.67 0.69 -28.47
C GLN A 116 8.80 1.33 -29.30
N LEU A 117 9.82 1.88 -28.65
CA LEU A 117 10.94 2.55 -29.33
C LEU A 117 11.75 1.57 -30.19
N ASN A 118 11.85 0.30 -29.79
CA ASN A 118 12.45 -0.77 -30.61
C ASN A 118 11.67 -1.13 -31.88
N LYS A 119 10.41 -0.69 -32.03
CA LYS A 119 9.62 -0.88 -33.25
C LYS A 119 9.84 0.22 -34.29
N ILE A 120 10.51 1.31 -33.93
CA ILE A 120 10.79 2.40 -34.87
C ILE A 120 11.75 1.88 -35.97
N PRO A 121 11.44 2.11 -37.25
CA PRO A 121 12.32 1.72 -38.35
C PRO A 121 13.73 2.30 -38.19
N THR A 122 14.77 1.52 -38.48
CA THR A 122 16.16 2.00 -38.40
C THR A 122 16.45 3.15 -39.38
N THR A 123 15.65 3.30 -40.44
CA THR A 123 15.69 4.45 -41.37
C THR A 123 15.34 5.77 -40.68
N ALA A 124 14.50 5.72 -39.65
CA ALA A 124 14.04 6.87 -38.88
C ALA A 124 14.95 7.20 -37.68
N LEU A 125 15.99 6.40 -37.44
CA LEU A 125 16.87 6.55 -36.28
C LEU A 125 18.34 6.71 -36.68
N VAL A 126 19.12 7.28 -35.77
CA VAL A 126 20.58 7.17 -35.74
C VAL A 126 20.94 6.13 -34.68
N GLY A 127 21.46 4.99 -35.14
CA GLY A 127 21.76 3.84 -34.28
C GLY A 127 20.50 3.04 -33.86
N ARG A 128 20.61 2.33 -32.73
CA ARG A 128 19.52 1.55 -32.14
C ARG A 128 19.06 2.19 -30.84
N PRO A 129 17.80 2.01 -30.42
CA PRO A 129 17.36 2.41 -29.10
C PRO A 129 18.25 1.81 -28.01
N GLN A 130 18.57 2.63 -27.01
CA GLN A 130 19.43 2.26 -25.90
C GLN A 130 18.60 2.21 -24.63
N VAL A 131 18.76 1.13 -23.86
CA VAL A 131 18.20 1.01 -22.52
C VAL A 131 19.35 0.95 -21.53
N LYS A 132 19.30 1.81 -20.52
CA LYS A 132 20.27 1.85 -19.43
C LYS A 132 19.56 1.68 -18.10
N GLU A 133 20.16 0.86 -17.25
CA GLU A 133 19.56 0.41 -16.00
C GLU A 133 20.63 0.43 -14.92
N ALA A 134 20.31 1.04 -13.79
CA ALA A 134 21.20 1.08 -12.65
C ALA A 134 20.38 1.16 -11.36
N ILE A 135 20.97 0.68 -10.27
CA ILE A 135 20.54 1.00 -8.91
C ILE A 135 21.74 1.60 -8.19
N VAL A 136 21.56 2.77 -7.61
CA VAL A 136 22.54 3.36 -6.71
C VAL A 136 22.11 3.01 -5.29
N GLU A 137 22.93 2.23 -4.61
CA GLU A 137 22.71 1.83 -3.22
C GLU A 137 23.29 2.89 -2.29
N PHE A 138 22.47 3.35 -1.36
CA PHE A 138 22.87 4.23 -0.28
C PHE A 138 22.71 3.52 1.09
N PRO A 139 23.18 4.11 2.20
CA PRO A 139 22.96 3.55 3.53
C PRO A 139 21.49 3.21 3.83
N GLU A 140 20.59 4.16 3.59
CA GLU A 140 19.18 4.05 3.99
C GLU A 140 18.20 3.85 2.83
N SER A 141 18.65 4.00 1.58
CA SER A 141 17.77 3.99 0.41
C SER A 141 18.42 3.29 -0.79
N LEU A 142 17.58 3.05 -1.79
CA LEU A 142 17.97 2.63 -3.13
C LEU A 142 17.40 3.64 -4.13
N VAL A 143 18.24 4.16 -5.01
CA VAL A 143 17.80 4.95 -6.16
C VAL A 143 17.83 4.06 -7.39
N MET A 144 16.66 3.61 -7.83
CA MET A 144 16.50 2.81 -9.03
C MET A 144 16.35 3.74 -10.22
N ILE A 145 17.12 3.49 -11.28
CA ILE A 145 17.17 4.37 -12.45
C ILE A 145 16.98 3.51 -13.69
N ARG A 146 16.11 3.98 -14.58
CA ARG A 146 15.97 3.43 -15.93
C ARG A 146 15.90 4.56 -16.92
N GLN A 147 16.70 4.48 -17.99
CA GLN A 147 16.67 5.39 -19.13
C GLN A 147 16.40 4.61 -20.40
N VAL A 148 15.51 5.14 -21.24
CA VAL A 148 15.36 4.70 -22.63
C VAL A 148 15.67 5.89 -23.53
N ARG A 149 16.60 5.71 -24.47
CA ARG A 149 17.11 6.76 -25.37
C ARG A 149 17.03 6.32 -26.82
N VAL A 150 16.64 7.25 -27.70
CA VAL A 150 16.74 7.14 -29.16
C VAL A 150 17.29 8.44 -29.74
N VAL A 151 17.84 8.38 -30.94
CA VAL A 151 18.21 9.56 -31.74
C VAL A 151 17.39 9.53 -33.02
N ILE A 152 16.48 10.49 -33.17
CA ILE A 152 15.43 10.52 -34.19
C ILE A 152 15.93 11.30 -35.39
N ARG A 153 15.95 10.66 -36.56
CA ARG A 153 16.21 11.28 -37.86
C ARG A 153 14.92 11.64 -38.60
N ASP A 154 13.88 10.79 -38.52
CA ASP A 154 12.58 11.04 -39.14
C ASP A 154 11.47 11.02 -38.06
N PRO A 155 11.08 12.20 -37.54
CA PRO A 155 10.06 12.31 -36.50
C PRO A 155 8.70 11.75 -36.91
N LYS A 156 8.34 11.82 -38.20
CA LYS A 156 7.05 11.34 -38.68
C LYS A 156 6.99 9.81 -38.65
N GLN A 157 8.03 9.15 -39.13
CA GLN A 157 8.14 7.68 -39.05
C GLN A 157 8.25 7.21 -37.60
N ALA A 158 9.00 7.93 -36.75
CA ALA A 158 9.15 7.60 -35.34
C ALA A 158 7.81 7.71 -34.57
N ALA A 159 7.06 8.79 -34.79
CA ALA A 159 5.73 8.99 -34.20
C ALA A 159 4.75 7.89 -34.62
N ALA A 160 4.77 7.45 -35.88
CA ALA A 160 3.86 6.40 -36.36
C ALA A 160 4.11 5.03 -35.69
N ALA A 161 5.33 4.76 -35.21
CA ALA A 161 5.71 3.47 -34.63
C ALA A 161 5.62 3.40 -33.10
N ALA A 162 5.60 4.55 -32.40
CA ALA A 162 5.61 4.61 -30.94
C ALA A 162 4.57 5.62 -30.40
N PRO A 163 3.41 5.16 -29.87
CA PRO A 163 2.32 6.03 -29.41
C PRO A 163 2.71 7.08 -28.36
N GLU A 164 3.55 6.74 -27.37
CA GLU A 164 3.98 7.71 -26.35
C GLU A 164 4.81 8.83 -26.99
N LEU A 165 5.71 8.48 -27.93
CA LEU A 165 6.48 9.43 -28.72
C LEU A 165 5.58 10.24 -29.67
N ALA A 166 4.52 9.64 -30.21
CA ALA A 166 3.54 10.33 -31.05
C ALA A 166 2.87 11.46 -30.29
N SER A 167 2.47 11.27 -29.03
CA SER A 167 1.87 12.35 -28.23
C SER A 167 2.81 13.55 -28.07
N PHE A 168 4.12 13.28 -27.99
CA PHE A 168 5.16 14.29 -27.94
C PHE A 168 5.41 14.98 -29.28
N LEU A 169 5.47 14.24 -30.39
CA LEU A 169 5.83 14.75 -31.71
C LEU A 169 4.65 15.30 -32.53
N ALA A 170 3.41 14.86 -32.26
CA ALA A 170 2.22 15.24 -33.04
C ALA A 170 1.83 16.73 -33.00
N PRO A 171 2.06 17.51 -31.91
CA PRO A 171 1.68 18.93 -31.85
C PRO A 171 2.53 19.89 -32.71
N VAL A 172 3.33 19.37 -33.65
CA VAL A 172 4.23 20.15 -34.50
C VAL A 172 3.44 20.79 -35.65
N ASP A 173 3.40 22.12 -35.67
CA ASP A 173 2.93 22.88 -36.84
C ASP A 173 4.03 22.89 -37.91
N HIS A 174 4.01 21.91 -38.80
CA HIS A 174 5.01 21.76 -39.86
C HIS A 174 5.14 23.00 -40.77
N ALA A 175 4.05 23.75 -40.98
CA ALA A 175 4.09 24.97 -41.80
C ALA A 175 4.83 26.10 -41.05
N SER A 176 4.57 26.25 -39.75
CA SER A 176 5.32 27.19 -38.90
C SER A 176 6.79 26.81 -38.80
N VAL A 177 7.09 25.51 -38.65
CA VAL A 177 8.47 25.02 -38.57
C VAL A 177 9.23 25.23 -39.87
N ALA A 178 8.64 24.97 -41.04
CA ALA A 178 9.31 25.17 -42.32
C ALA A 178 9.81 26.61 -42.52
N ASN A 179 9.10 27.58 -41.94
CA ASN A 179 9.41 29.01 -42.05
C ASN A 179 10.14 29.57 -40.81
N ALA A 180 10.52 28.73 -39.84
CA ALA A 180 11.20 29.19 -38.65
C ALA A 180 12.66 29.59 -38.96
N THR A 181 13.03 30.78 -38.48
CA THR A 181 14.41 31.31 -38.50
C THR A 181 14.79 31.80 -37.11
N VAL A 182 16.08 31.76 -36.77
CA VAL A 182 16.58 32.28 -35.49
C VAL A 182 16.23 33.76 -35.36
N ASN A 183 16.39 34.54 -36.42
CA ASN A 183 16.05 35.98 -36.41
C ASN A 183 14.57 36.28 -36.17
N SER A 184 13.68 35.30 -36.36
CA SER A 184 12.25 35.42 -36.05
C SER A 184 11.90 35.12 -34.58
N LEU A 185 12.87 34.66 -33.78
CA LEU A 185 12.70 34.49 -32.34
C LEU A 185 12.84 35.84 -31.62
N PRO A 186 12.21 36.04 -30.46
CA PRO A 186 12.54 37.14 -29.55
C PRO A 186 14.04 37.22 -29.23
N ALA A 187 14.55 38.42 -28.97
CA ALA A 187 15.99 38.66 -28.83
C ALA A 187 16.66 37.81 -27.73
N ASP A 188 15.97 37.61 -26.61
CA ASP A 188 16.42 36.76 -25.50
C ASP A 188 16.44 35.28 -25.88
N GLU A 189 15.46 34.81 -26.68
CA GLU A 189 15.44 33.45 -27.23
C GLU A 189 16.55 33.24 -28.28
N GLN A 190 16.88 34.26 -29.08
CA GLN A 190 18.00 34.21 -30.03
C GLN A 190 19.32 34.01 -29.30
N GLU A 191 19.58 34.81 -28.27
CA GLU A 191 20.80 34.72 -27.47
C GLU A 191 20.92 33.34 -26.80
N ALA A 192 19.84 32.87 -26.18
CA ALA A 192 19.78 31.55 -25.58
C ALA A 192 20.02 30.42 -26.58
N PHE A 193 19.41 30.49 -27.77
CA PHE A 193 19.58 29.48 -28.81
C PHE A 193 21.00 29.48 -29.37
N ARG A 194 21.61 30.65 -29.60
CA ARG A 194 23.01 30.74 -30.02
C ARG A 194 23.98 30.23 -28.96
N ARG A 195 23.66 30.41 -27.68
CA ARG A 195 24.39 29.77 -26.58
C ARG A 195 24.30 28.25 -26.67
N PHE A 196 23.11 27.70 -26.88
CA PHE A 196 22.92 26.25 -27.09
C PHE A 196 23.79 25.73 -28.26
N LEU A 197 23.80 26.44 -29.40
CA LEU A 197 24.63 26.08 -30.56
C LEU A 197 26.13 26.08 -30.24
N LYS A 198 26.59 27.00 -29.37
CA LYS A 198 28.00 27.15 -29.00
C LYS A 198 28.43 26.15 -27.91
N GLU A 199 27.58 25.90 -26.92
CA GLU A 199 27.97 25.22 -25.67
C GLU A 199 27.48 23.78 -25.59
N GLU A 200 26.31 23.47 -26.14
CA GLU A 200 25.66 22.16 -25.98
C GLU A 200 25.71 21.33 -27.26
N LEU A 201 25.43 21.93 -28.41
CA LEU A 201 25.42 21.22 -29.70
C LEU A 201 26.76 20.50 -29.99
N PRO A 202 27.95 21.07 -29.68
CA PRO A 202 29.22 20.37 -29.91
C PRO A 202 29.42 19.13 -29.02
N LEU A 203 28.64 19.00 -27.94
CA LEU A 203 28.69 17.85 -27.03
C LEU A 203 27.90 16.64 -27.55
N LEU A 204 27.10 16.82 -28.60
CA LEU A 204 26.36 15.75 -29.26
C LEU A 204 27.27 14.90 -30.15
N ASP A 205 26.85 13.65 -30.38
CA ASP A 205 27.57 12.70 -31.23
C ASP A 205 27.68 13.28 -32.67
N PRO A 206 28.80 13.07 -33.39
CA PRO A 206 29.02 13.72 -34.70
C PRO A 206 27.96 13.44 -35.76
N ASP A 207 27.25 12.32 -35.65
CA ASP A 207 26.17 11.88 -36.54
C ASP A 207 24.77 12.32 -36.05
N ASP A 208 24.68 13.11 -34.98
CA ASP A 208 23.43 13.65 -34.49
C ASP A 208 22.76 14.56 -35.55
N PRO A 209 21.46 14.38 -35.84
CA PRO A 209 20.73 15.17 -36.83
C PRO A 209 20.84 16.68 -36.65
N LEU A 210 20.94 17.17 -35.41
CA LEU A 210 21.10 18.61 -35.17
C LEU A 210 22.48 19.12 -35.60
N ARG A 211 23.54 18.32 -35.44
CA ARG A 211 24.88 18.68 -35.92
C ARG A 211 24.93 18.65 -37.45
N LEU A 212 24.27 17.69 -38.08
CA LEU A 212 24.14 17.63 -39.54
C LEU A 212 23.33 18.81 -40.08
N ALA A 213 22.25 19.21 -39.39
CA ALA A 213 21.47 20.38 -39.75
C ALA A 213 22.32 21.67 -39.73
N LEU A 214 23.18 21.85 -38.71
CA LEU A 214 24.09 22.99 -38.64
C LEU A 214 25.04 23.02 -39.85
N GLN A 215 25.61 21.88 -40.22
CA GLN A 215 26.52 21.76 -41.37
C GLN A 215 25.83 22.06 -42.70
N ASN A 216 24.59 21.60 -42.86
CA ASN A 216 23.87 21.66 -44.13
C ASN A 216 23.16 23.01 -44.35
N GLY A 217 22.76 23.72 -43.30
CA GLY A 217 21.91 24.90 -43.44
C GLY A 217 21.99 25.92 -42.31
N GLY A 218 23.05 25.88 -41.49
CA GLY A 218 23.32 26.90 -40.46
C GLY A 218 22.34 26.87 -39.28
N GLU A 219 22.29 27.97 -38.52
CA GLU A 219 21.50 28.08 -37.27
C GLU A 219 20.00 27.81 -37.50
N ASP A 220 19.46 28.32 -38.60
CA ASP A 220 18.04 28.16 -38.96
C ASP A 220 17.67 26.70 -39.22
N ALA A 221 18.55 25.93 -39.86
CA ALA A 221 18.31 24.50 -40.07
C ALA A 221 18.29 23.72 -38.75
N VAL A 222 19.16 24.07 -37.79
CA VAL A 222 19.13 23.46 -36.45
C VAL A 222 17.82 23.78 -35.73
N LEU A 223 17.34 25.03 -35.80
CA LEU A 223 16.07 25.42 -35.19
C LEU A 223 14.92 24.61 -35.78
N ARG A 224 14.85 24.46 -37.11
CA ARG A 224 13.80 23.67 -37.78
C ARG A 224 13.86 22.20 -37.43
N ALA A 225 15.05 21.60 -37.41
CA ALA A 225 15.24 20.21 -37.00
C ALA A 225 14.78 19.99 -35.55
N ALA A 226 15.19 20.87 -34.63
CA ALA A 226 14.81 20.81 -33.22
C ALA A 226 13.29 20.98 -33.01
N LEU A 227 12.67 21.94 -33.70
CA LEU A 227 11.22 22.16 -33.66
C LEU A 227 10.43 21.01 -34.29
N SER A 228 11.00 20.31 -35.27
CA SER A 228 10.42 19.09 -35.86
C SER A 228 10.55 17.85 -34.97
N GLY A 229 11.45 17.88 -33.98
CA GLY A 229 11.73 16.75 -33.09
C GLY A 229 12.83 15.81 -33.59
N GLU A 230 13.69 16.27 -34.52
CA GLU A 230 14.92 15.56 -34.88
C GLU A 230 15.97 15.70 -33.78
N GLY A 231 16.77 14.66 -33.51
CA GLY A 231 17.78 14.64 -32.46
C GLY A 231 17.44 13.66 -31.33
N ILE A 232 18.06 13.85 -30.17
CA ILE A 232 17.86 12.95 -29.03
C ILE A 232 16.42 13.04 -28.51
N PHE A 233 15.83 11.88 -28.23
CA PHE A 233 14.69 11.74 -27.36
C PHE A 233 15.00 10.67 -26.31
N ASP A 234 14.92 11.02 -25.03
CA ASP A 234 15.09 10.06 -23.96
C ASP A 234 14.16 10.34 -22.78
N VAL A 235 13.72 9.24 -22.16
CA VAL A 235 12.94 9.26 -20.93
C VAL A 235 13.78 8.60 -19.86
N THR A 236 13.96 9.30 -18.74
CA THR A 236 14.67 8.81 -17.56
C THR A 236 13.72 8.84 -16.39
N ASP A 237 13.55 7.68 -15.75
CA ASP A 237 12.86 7.56 -14.47
C ASP A 237 13.86 7.28 -13.35
N GLU A 238 13.76 8.05 -12.28
CA GLU A 238 14.47 7.81 -11.02
C GLU A 238 13.45 7.57 -9.91
N VAL A 239 13.60 6.46 -9.19
CA VAL A 239 12.72 6.07 -8.09
C VAL A 239 13.57 5.83 -6.85
N VAL A 240 13.32 6.61 -5.80
CA VAL A 240 13.96 6.43 -4.50
C VAL A 240 13.00 5.66 -3.60
N ILE A 241 13.48 4.53 -3.07
CA ILE A 241 12.79 3.75 -2.06
C ILE A 241 13.68 3.58 -0.83
N GLU A 242 13.07 3.53 0.35
CA GLU A 242 13.80 3.16 1.56
C GLU A 242 14.23 1.69 1.52
N ARG A 243 15.40 1.40 2.08
CA ARG A 243 15.92 0.04 2.14
C ARG A 243 15.13 -0.84 3.12
N ASN A 244 14.59 -0.23 4.17
CA ASN A 244 13.78 -0.89 5.19
C ASN A 244 12.31 -0.55 4.94
N LEU A 245 11.65 -1.36 4.11
CA LEU A 245 10.25 -1.14 3.73
C LEU A 245 9.29 -1.27 4.93
N TYR A 246 9.64 -2.06 5.95
CA TYR A 246 8.83 -2.18 7.15
C TYR A 246 9.25 -1.18 8.21
N ASN A 247 8.26 -0.42 8.63
CA ASN A 247 8.35 0.49 9.74
C ASN A 247 8.05 -0.28 11.04
N ASP A 248 8.93 -0.18 12.03
CA ASP A 248 8.78 -0.68 13.41
C ASP A 248 7.69 0.06 14.22
N GLY A 249 6.73 0.68 13.54
CA GLY A 249 5.70 1.55 14.12
C GLY A 249 6.17 2.98 14.41
N ALA A 250 7.42 3.33 14.10
CA ALA A 250 7.97 4.67 14.27
C ALA A 250 7.85 5.50 12.98
N LEU A 251 7.03 6.55 12.95
CA LEU A 251 6.85 7.40 11.75
C LEU A 251 8.19 7.82 11.10
N ARG A 252 8.57 7.19 9.97
CA ARG A 252 9.81 7.46 9.22
C ARG A 252 9.52 8.40 8.07
N LEU A 253 9.04 9.58 8.42
CA LEU A 253 8.97 10.67 7.47
C LEU A 253 10.29 11.44 7.51
N SER A 254 10.74 11.90 6.35
CA SER A 254 11.81 12.90 6.29
C SER A 254 11.44 14.10 7.17
N PRO A 255 12.43 14.81 7.75
CA PRO A 255 12.19 15.99 8.58
C PRO A 255 11.34 17.07 7.89
N GLN A 256 11.31 17.08 6.56
CA GLN A 256 10.50 17.98 5.73
C GLN A 256 9.01 17.60 5.76
N MET A 257 8.69 16.32 5.93
CA MET A 257 7.33 15.77 5.90
C MET A 257 6.71 15.60 7.29
N ARG A 258 7.54 15.47 8.34
CA ARG A 258 7.08 15.37 9.74
C ARG A 258 6.15 16.51 10.22
N PRO A 259 6.40 17.80 9.89
CA PRO A 259 5.55 18.89 10.35
C PRO A 259 4.13 18.80 9.80
N LEU A 260 3.97 18.23 8.60
CA LEU A 260 2.69 18.09 7.91
C LEU A 260 1.78 17.08 8.63
N MET A 261 2.33 15.98 9.17
CA MET A 261 1.56 15.00 9.95
C MET A 261 1.37 15.40 11.44
N MET A 262 2.29 16.17 12.02
CA MET A 262 2.20 16.56 13.43
C MET A 262 1.15 17.64 13.72
N GLN A 263 0.74 18.44 12.73
CA GLN A 263 -0.28 19.49 12.91
C GLN A 263 -1.67 18.93 13.28
N GLN A 264 -1.96 17.67 13.00
CA GLN A 264 -3.26 17.06 13.32
C GLN A 264 -3.35 16.50 14.76
N LYS A 265 -2.20 16.20 15.41
CA LYS A 265 -2.16 15.62 16.76
C LYS A 265 -2.36 16.61 17.92
N GLN A 266 -2.40 17.91 17.65
CA GLN A 266 -2.45 18.94 18.71
C GLN A 266 -3.85 19.39 19.15
N THR A 267 -4.94 18.86 18.57
CA THR A 267 -6.30 19.37 18.87
C THR A 267 -7.10 18.63 19.96
N THR A 268 -6.59 17.60 20.62
CA THR A 268 -7.35 16.97 21.73
C THR A 268 -6.47 16.52 22.89
N ARG A 269 -6.32 17.42 23.89
CA ARG A 269 -5.71 17.11 25.18
C ARG A 269 -6.72 16.38 26.08
N ALA A 270 -6.20 15.37 26.77
CA ALA A 270 -6.88 14.30 27.49
C ALA A 270 -7.85 14.72 28.62
N LYS A 271 -8.95 13.97 28.77
CA LYS A 271 -9.65 13.78 30.04
C LYS A 271 -9.28 12.41 30.62
N LYS A 272 -8.79 12.41 31.87
CA LYS A 272 -8.61 11.23 32.73
C LYS A 272 -9.93 10.47 32.89
N GLN A 273 -9.85 9.15 32.95
CA GLN A 273 -10.93 8.30 33.44
C GLN A 273 -10.41 7.35 34.52
N ASP A 274 -11.18 7.29 35.59
CA ASP A 274 -10.87 6.71 36.89
C ASP A 274 -10.98 5.18 36.93
N ALA A 275 -10.33 4.63 37.95
CA ALA A 275 -10.21 3.22 38.26
C ALA A 275 -11.55 2.52 38.57
N ILE A 276 -11.71 1.28 38.10
CA ILE A 276 -12.77 0.36 38.52
C ILE A 276 -12.16 -0.74 39.39
N THR A 277 -12.72 -0.84 40.60
CA THR A 277 -12.42 -1.77 41.69
C THR A 277 -12.89 -3.20 41.38
N SER A 278 -12.03 -4.17 41.66
CA SER A 278 -12.35 -5.60 41.58
C SER A 278 -13.05 -6.09 42.86
N VAL A 279 -14.21 -6.75 42.69
CA VAL A 279 -14.98 -7.37 43.76
C VAL A 279 -14.51 -8.83 43.94
N ARG A 280 -14.14 -9.16 45.17
CA ARG A 280 -13.62 -10.47 45.60
C ARG A 280 -14.76 -11.31 46.18
N HIS A 281 -15.13 -12.42 45.52
CA HIS A 281 -16.09 -13.38 46.08
C HIS A 281 -15.40 -14.41 46.99
N LYS A 282 -15.90 -14.54 48.22
CA LYS A 282 -15.58 -15.59 49.20
C LYS A 282 -16.19 -16.92 48.76
N ARG A 283 -15.38 -17.99 48.75
CA ARG A 283 -15.85 -19.38 48.74
C ARG A 283 -16.08 -19.84 50.18
N ALA A 284 -17.31 -20.26 50.48
CA ALA A 284 -17.64 -21.09 51.64
C ALA A 284 -17.65 -22.55 51.18
N GLY A 285 -17.12 -23.45 52.01
CA GLY A 285 -17.00 -24.87 51.70
C GLY A 285 -18.21 -25.70 52.14
N SER A 286 -18.16 -26.98 51.80
CA SER A 286 -18.61 -28.06 52.68
C SER A 286 -17.94 -29.36 52.23
N GLY A 287 -17.36 -30.07 53.20
CA GLY A 287 -16.96 -31.46 53.02
C GLY A 287 -18.18 -32.35 53.15
N SER A 288 -18.22 -33.43 52.38
CA SER A 288 -19.21 -34.49 52.54
C SER A 288 -18.50 -35.79 52.94
N VAL A 289 -18.97 -36.36 54.05
CA VAL A 289 -18.59 -37.66 54.61
C VAL A 289 -19.46 -38.71 53.93
N ILE A 290 -18.82 -39.73 53.34
CA ILE A 290 -19.53 -40.84 52.66
C ILE A 290 -19.88 -41.91 53.70
N ASN A 291 -21.19 -42.07 53.94
CA ASN A 291 -21.77 -43.24 54.58
C ASN A 291 -22.27 -44.18 53.47
N GLN A 292 -21.75 -45.39 53.39
CA GLN A 292 -22.20 -46.42 52.45
C GLN A 292 -23.47 -47.09 53.00
N GLN A 293 -24.60 -46.94 52.31
CA GLN A 293 -25.77 -47.80 52.48
C GLN A 293 -26.04 -48.59 51.18
N PRO A 294 -26.29 -49.91 51.27
CA PRO A 294 -26.65 -50.71 50.11
C PRO A 294 -28.13 -50.52 49.78
N GLY A 295 -28.40 -50.03 48.56
CA GLY A 295 -29.74 -49.75 48.05
C GLY A 295 -29.87 -48.45 47.26
N HIS A 296 -28.78 -47.94 46.67
CA HIS A 296 -28.83 -46.66 45.96
C HIS A 296 -29.69 -46.72 44.70
N GLU A 297 -30.75 -45.91 44.70
CA GLU A 297 -31.49 -45.52 43.51
C GLU A 297 -30.63 -44.54 42.71
N TYR A 298 -30.23 -44.95 41.50
CA TYR A 298 -29.42 -44.13 40.61
C TYR A 298 -30.25 -42.95 40.08
N GLN A 299 -29.72 -41.74 40.16
CA GLN A 299 -30.41 -40.51 39.76
C GLN A 299 -30.54 -40.38 38.24
N TYR A 300 -29.65 -41.03 37.46
CA TYR A 300 -29.62 -40.92 36.01
C TYR A 300 -29.83 -42.27 35.33
N GLU A 301 -30.46 -42.25 34.15
CA GLU A 301 -30.66 -43.45 33.33
C GLU A 301 -29.33 -44.11 32.94
N ASN A 302 -29.35 -45.44 32.79
CA ASN A 302 -28.16 -46.19 32.37
C ASN A 302 -27.73 -45.77 30.96
N GLY A 303 -26.43 -45.58 30.77
CA GLY A 303 -25.87 -45.14 29.50
C GLY A 303 -25.56 -43.64 29.49
N GLU A 304 -25.58 -43.06 28.30
CA GLU A 304 -25.12 -41.69 28.07
C GLU A 304 -26.16 -40.86 27.33
N LYS A 305 -26.34 -39.63 27.79
CA LYS A 305 -27.09 -38.59 27.11
C LYS A 305 -26.19 -37.37 26.93
N ALA A 306 -26.02 -36.93 25.70
CA ALA A 306 -25.28 -35.73 25.32
C ALA A 306 -26.24 -34.78 24.61
N GLU A 307 -26.37 -33.55 25.11
CA GLU A 307 -27.35 -32.58 24.60
C GLU A 307 -26.83 -31.14 24.71
N GLY A 308 -27.57 -30.24 24.06
CA GLY A 308 -27.29 -28.81 24.06
C GLY A 308 -26.17 -28.40 23.11
N ALA A 309 -26.20 -27.12 22.74
CA ALA A 309 -25.20 -26.48 21.90
C ALA A 309 -25.04 -25.03 22.35
N LEU A 310 -23.80 -24.52 22.30
CA LEU A 310 -23.50 -23.11 22.52
C LEU A 310 -23.30 -22.45 21.16
N GLU A 311 -24.02 -21.37 20.88
CA GLU A 311 -23.73 -20.50 19.74
C GLU A 311 -22.68 -19.44 20.14
N ILE A 312 -21.69 -19.25 19.28
CA ILE A 312 -20.61 -18.28 19.45
C ILE A 312 -20.76 -17.23 18.37
N SER A 313 -20.80 -15.95 18.74
CA SER A 313 -20.82 -14.82 17.82
C SER A 313 -20.10 -13.62 18.43
N GLU A 314 -18.80 -13.51 18.15
CA GLU A 314 -17.93 -12.50 18.74
C GLU A 314 -17.29 -11.60 17.68
N SER A 315 -16.97 -10.36 18.08
CA SER A 315 -16.40 -9.33 17.21
C SER A 315 -15.01 -8.93 17.70
N PHE A 316 -14.04 -8.98 16.81
CA PHE A 316 -12.64 -8.65 17.05
C PHE A 316 -12.15 -7.59 16.06
N LEU A 317 -11.02 -6.97 16.38
CA LEU A 317 -10.36 -6.00 15.52
C LEU A 317 -8.86 -6.30 15.49
N ALA A 318 -8.28 -6.46 14.29
CA ALA A 318 -6.83 -6.56 14.09
C ALA A 318 -6.32 -5.35 13.30
N GLY A 319 -5.11 -4.84 13.55
CA GLY A 319 -4.64 -3.67 12.81
C GLY A 319 -3.36 -3.01 13.30
N PHE A 320 -2.84 -2.07 12.51
CA PHE A 320 -1.62 -1.30 12.78
C PHE A 320 -1.51 -0.06 11.88
N THR A 321 -0.51 0.79 12.13
CA THR A 321 -0.16 1.94 11.30
C THR A 321 1.26 1.77 10.76
N LEU A 322 1.45 1.93 9.45
CA LEU A 322 2.73 2.00 8.75
C LEU A 322 2.99 3.42 8.26
N GLY A 323 4.25 3.78 8.07
CA GLY A 323 4.62 4.97 7.30
C GLY A 323 5.84 4.69 6.45
N GLN A 324 5.80 5.13 5.20
CA GLN A 324 6.84 5.04 4.18
C GLN A 324 6.95 6.34 3.39
N GLU A 325 8.09 6.55 2.76
CA GLU A 325 8.32 7.65 1.83
C GLU A 325 8.87 7.07 0.52
N PHE A 326 8.36 7.55 -0.61
CA PHE A 326 8.97 7.30 -1.91
C PHE A 326 9.12 8.62 -2.67
N LYS A 327 10.10 8.64 -3.55
CA LYS A 327 10.30 9.74 -4.49
C LYS A 327 10.37 9.21 -5.90
N TRP A 328 9.69 9.88 -6.80
CA TRP A 328 9.67 9.60 -8.22
C TRP A 328 10.07 10.84 -8.99
N GLU A 329 10.91 10.65 -9.98
CA GLU A 329 11.26 11.68 -10.94
C GLU A 329 11.14 11.07 -12.33
N ARG A 330 10.49 11.80 -13.23
CA ARG A 330 10.54 11.53 -14.66
C ARG A 330 11.05 12.74 -15.41
N ARG A 331 12.00 12.48 -16.30
CA ARG A 331 12.60 13.47 -17.17
C ARG A 331 12.49 13.03 -18.62
N TRP A 332 11.90 13.89 -19.45
CA TRP A 332 11.88 13.76 -20.90
C TRP A 332 12.91 14.74 -21.46
N ASN A 333 14.05 14.27 -21.98
CA ASN A 333 14.88 15.13 -22.82
C ASN A 333 14.52 14.95 -24.29
N PHE A 334 14.65 16.06 -24.99
CA PHE A 334 14.38 16.20 -26.40
C PHE A 334 15.47 17.09 -27.02
N SER A 335 15.52 17.13 -28.34
CA SER A 335 16.56 17.73 -29.18
C SER A 335 17.28 18.96 -28.63
N CYS A 336 16.54 19.92 -28.07
CA CYS A 336 17.07 21.19 -27.59
C CYS A 336 16.62 21.52 -26.16
N GLY A 337 16.28 20.52 -25.35
CA GLY A 337 15.69 20.78 -24.04
C GLY A 337 15.30 19.56 -23.23
N PHE A 338 14.66 19.80 -22.09
CA PHE A 338 14.02 18.77 -21.30
C PHE A 338 12.84 19.31 -20.49
N LEU A 339 11.89 18.43 -20.22
CA LEU A 339 10.89 18.57 -19.18
C LEU A 339 11.26 17.62 -18.05
N ARG A 340 11.36 18.12 -16.83
CA ARG A 340 11.46 17.28 -15.63
C ARG A 340 10.27 17.53 -14.73
N LEU A 341 9.71 16.45 -14.22
CA LEU A 341 8.76 16.42 -13.13
C LEU A 341 9.36 15.57 -12.02
N THR A 342 9.40 16.11 -10.81
CA THR A 342 9.84 15.39 -9.62
C THR A 342 8.71 15.45 -8.61
N TYR A 343 8.38 14.30 -8.05
CA TYR A 343 7.29 14.13 -7.12
C TYR A 343 7.74 13.27 -5.94
N THR A 344 7.60 13.79 -4.74
CA THR A 344 7.91 13.07 -3.49
C THR A 344 6.63 12.87 -2.70
N VAL A 345 6.39 11.65 -2.22
CA VAL A 345 5.29 11.35 -1.31
C VAL A 345 5.84 10.70 -0.06
N GLY A 346 5.55 11.32 1.09
CA GLY A 346 5.60 10.65 2.38
C GLY A 346 4.19 10.26 2.78
N TYR A 347 3.94 9.00 3.09
CA TYR A 347 2.63 8.50 3.46
C TYR A 347 2.67 7.58 4.68
N GLY A 348 1.77 7.83 5.62
CA GLY A 348 1.35 6.92 6.67
C GLY A 348 0.05 6.26 6.29
N PHE A 349 -0.09 4.94 6.48
CA PHE A 349 -1.40 4.30 6.40
C PHE A 349 -1.71 3.38 7.57
N GLY A 350 -2.95 3.44 8.04
CA GLY A 350 -3.52 2.56 9.05
C GLY A 350 -4.43 1.52 8.41
N LEU A 351 -4.33 0.27 8.85
CA LEU A 351 -5.27 -0.79 8.49
C LEU A 351 -5.98 -1.30 9.74
N ARG A 352 -7.29 -1.51 9.58
CA ARG A 352 -8.19 -2.04 10.60
C ARG A 352 -9.05 -3.12 9.99
N ILE A 353 -8.91 -4.32 10.50
CA ILE A 353 -9.55 -5.51 9.99
C ILE A 353 -10.61 -5.96 11.01
N PRO A 354 -11.87 -5.53 10.84
CA PRO A 354 -12.97 -6.04 11.65
C PRO A 354 -13.23 -7.51 11.31
N LEU A 355 -13.22 -8.36 12.33
CA LEU A 355 -13.42 -9.80 12.21
C LEU A 355 -14.60 -10.25 13.08
N LYS A 356 -15.55 -10.95 12.47
CA LYS A 356 -16.61 -11.67 13.19
C LYS A 356 -16.27 -13.14 13.24
N LEU A 357 -16.24 -13.70 14.45
CA LEU A 357 -16.07 -15.11 14.69
C LEU A 357 -17.42 -15.72 15.04
N GLU A 358 -17.86 -16.69 14.25
CA GLU A 358 -19.12 -17.42 14.43
C GLU A 358 -18.85 -18.89 14.64
N GLY A 359 -19.62 -19.56 15.49
CA GLY A 359 -19.41 -20.97 15.76
C GLY A 359 -20.45 -21.63 16.63
N ASN A 360 -20.18 -22.91 16.90
CA ASN A 360 -21.00 -23.77 17.75
C ASN A 360 -20.11 -24.75 18.51
N LEU A 361 -20.38 -24.96 19.80
CA LEU A 361 -19.78 -26.05 20.58
C LEU A 361 -20.89 -27.02 21.00
N SER A 362 -20.72 -28.31 20.71
CA SER A 362 -21.66 -29.36 21.13
C SER A 362 -20.95 -30.66 21.54
N PRO A 363 -21.47 -31.42 22.52
CA PRO A 363 -22.56 -31.05 23.43
C PRO A 363 -22.13 -30.01 24.49
N THR A 364 -23.08 -29.32 25.12
CA THR A 364 -22.83 -28.47 26.30
C THR A 364 -23.18 -29.16 27.62
N ARG A 365 -23.92 -30.26 27.56
CA ARG A 365 -24.24 -31.11 28.70
C ARG A 365 -24.01 -32.58 28.36
N ILE A 366 -23.26 -33.28 29.20
CA ILE A 366 -23.01 -34.71 29.10
C ILE A 366 -23.43 -35.35 30.42
N VAL A 367 -24.35 -36.30 30.38
CA VAL A 367 -24.76 -37.09 31.54
C VAL A 367 -24.50 -38.55 31.24
N ARG A 368 -23.77 -39.23 32.12
CA ARG A 368 -23.51 -40.65 32.02
C ARG A 368 -23.71 -41.35 33.35
N SER A 369 -24.43 -42.47 33.33
CA SER A 369 -24.53 -43.38 34.47
C SER A 369 -24.06 -44.77 34.02
N SER A 370 -22.83 -45.14 34.39
CA SER A 370 -22.16 -46.38 33.93
C SER A 370 -21.06 -46.82 34.92
N ALA A 371 -20.50 -48.02 34.72
CA ALA A 371 -19.35 -48.51 35.49
C ALA A 371 -18.04 -47.75 35.17
N ASP A 372 -17.99 -47.03 34.05
CA ASP A 372 -16.84 -46.32 33.53
C ASP A 372 -17.24 -45.00 32.86
N ASP A 373 -16.28 -44.08 32.76
CA ASP A 373 -16.45 -42.82 32.04
C ASP A 373 -15.29 -42.56 31.07
N PRO A 374 -15.37 -43.06 29.82
CA PRO A 374 -14.30 -42.84 28.84
C PRO A 374 -14.12 -41.35 28.51
N GLY A 375 -13.06 -40.96 27.80
CA GLY A 375 -12.93 -39.59 27.30
C GLY A 375 -14.01 -39.24 26.25
N ARG A 376 -14.33 -37.96 26.07
CA ARG A 376 -15.38 -37.50 25.14
C ARG A 376 -14.89 -36.39 24.23
N ASN A 377 -15.32 -36.41 22.97
CA ASN A 377 -15.06 -35.34 22.03
C ASN A 377 -16.20 -34.33 22.09
N LEU A 378 -15.85 -33.05 22.24
CA LEU A 378 -16.72 -31.92 21.97
C LEU A 378 -16.42 -31.46 20.54
N ASN A 379 -17.45 -31.26 19.74
CA ASN A 379 -17.32 -30.73 18.39
C ASN A 379 -17.43 -29.21 18.45
N LEU A 380 -16.32 -28.53 18.15
CA LEU A 380 -16.28 -27.09 17.97
C LEU A 380 -16.29 -26.78 16.48
N THR A 381 -17.31 -26.09 16.01
CA THR A 381 -17.32 -25.49 14.68
C THR A 381 -17.02 -24.00 14.79
N LEU A 382 -16.08 -23.48 13.99
CA LEU A 382 -15.74 -22.06 13.94
C LEU A 382 -15.57 -21.57 12.51
N ARG A 383 -15.95 -20.30 12.29
CA ARG A 383 -15.79 -19.57 11.05
C ARG A 383 -15.41 -18.13 11.37
N ALA A 384 -14.36 -17.63 10.73
CA ALA A 384 -14.07 -16.20 10.71
C ALA A 384 -14.66 -15.57 9.44
N SER A 385 -15.20 -14.37 9.56
CA SER A 385 -15.59 -13.52 8.45
C SER A 385 -15.05 -12.11 8.67
N ALA A 386 -14.48 -11.53 7.63
CA ALA A 386 -14.15 -10.11 7.64
C ALA A 386 -15.40 -9.30 7.31
N LEU A 387 -15.57 -8.16 7.97
CA LEU A 387 -16.71 -7.27 7.78
C LEU A 387 -16.29 -5.97 7.08
N ASP A 388 -17.24 -5.31 6.45
CA ASP A 388 -17.19 -3.88 6.17
C ASP A 388 -17.95 -3.22 7.34
N ALA A 389 -17.22 -2.61 8.26
CA ALA A 389 -17.71 -2.28 9.59
C ALA A 389 -18.11 -0.81 9.68
N ASP A 390 -19.25 -0.54 10.32
CA ASP A 390 -19.67 0.84 10.58
C ASP A 390 -18.94 1.44 11.79
N GLU A 391 -18.97 2.77 11.92
CA GLU A 391 -18.38 3.46 13.08
C GLU A 391 -18.86 2.88 14.42
N ASN A 392 -20.11 2.41 14.50
CA ASN A 392 -20.66 1.80 15.71
C ASN A 392 -19.99 0.47 16.06
N TYR A 393 -19.58 -0.34 15.07
CA TYR A 393 -18.78 -1.53 15.29
C TYR A 393 -17.49 -1.19 16.03
N TYR A 394 -16.74 -0.20 15.53
CA TYR A 394 -15.49 0.25 16.15
C TYR A 394 -15.70 0.74 17.58
N ARG A 395 -16.78 1.48 17.85
CA ARG A 395 -17.16 1.87 19.22
C ARG A 395 -17.46 0.65 20.09
N ARG A 396 -18.22 -0.34 19.59
CA ARG A 396 -18.57 -1.56 20.34
C ARG A 396 -17.34 -2.40 20.71
N VAL A 397 -16.35 -2.46 19.83
CA VAL A 397 -15.09 -3.17 20.09
C VAL A 397 -14.06 -2.32 20.85
N GLY A 398 -14.47 -1.16 21.40
CA GLY A 398 -13.67 -0.38 22.35
C GLY A 398 -12.73 0.68 21.75
N VAL A 399 -12.87 1.04 20.47
CA VAL A 399 -12.04 2.08 19.85
C VAL A 399 -12.43 3.48 20.37
N PRO A 400 -11.48 4.31 20.85
CA PRO A 400 -11.76 5.67 21.30
C PRO A 400 -12.29 6.58 20.19
N GLN A 401 -13.16 7.55 20.54
CA GLN A 401 -13.78 8.47 19.56
C GLN A 401 -12.78 9.20 18.66
N THR A 402 -11.63 9.60 19.22
CA THR A 402 -10.55 10.29 18.48
C THR A 402 -9.84 9.40 17.46
N GLN A 403 -10.09 8.10 17.51
CA GLN A 403 -9.52 7.11 16.61
C GLN A 403 -10.59 6.48 15.73
N LEU A 404 -11.84 6.94 15.69
CA LEU A 404 -12.84 6.23 14.87
C LEU A 404 -12.66 6.46 13.37
N PHE A 405 -12.07 7.58 12.95
CA PHE A 405 -11.85 7.93 11.54
C PHE A 405 -13.08 7.66 10.65
N GLY A 406 -14.28 8.02 11.13
CA GLY A 406 -15.55 7.79 10.41
C GLY A 406 -15.96 6.32 10.26
N GLY A 407 -15.27 5.39 10.92
CA GLY A 407 -15.48 3.95 10.75
C GLY A 407 -14.68 3.33 9.60
N GLN A 408 -13.70 4.02 9.04
CA GLN A 408 -13.05 3.53 7.82
C GLN A 408 -11.92 2.52 8.14
N GLU A 409 -11.86 1.41 7.39
CA GLU A 409 -10.84 0.36 7.57
C GLU A 409 -9.45 0.81 7.15
N PHE A 410 -9.36 1.68 6.13
CA PHE A 410 -8.12 2.23 5.63
C PHE A 410 -8.05 3.74 5.84
N VAL A 411 -6.95 4.18 6.44
CA VAL A 411 -6.62 5.59 6.62
C VAL A 411 -5.29 5.85 5.96
N LEU A 412 -5.24 6.76 4.99
CA LEU A 412 -4.03 7.29 4.38
C LEU A 412 -3.85 8.74 4.84
N GLU A 413 -2.73 9.00 5.49
CA GLU A 413 -2.24 10.34 5.74
C GLU A 413 -0.99 10.52 4.89
N ALA A 414 -1.01 11.43 3.92
CA ALA A 414 0.12 11.66 3.05
C ALA A 414 0.43 13.15 2.98
N GLY A 415 1.69 13.47 2.76
CA GLY A 415 2.04 14.78 2.24
C GLY A 415 2.80 14.59 0.95
N ALA A 416 2.93 15.67 0.21
CA ALA A 416 3.54 15.60 -1.09
C ALA A 416 4.33 16.83 -1.43
N ARG A 417 5.31 16.63 -2.31
CA ARG A 417 6.06 17.72 -2.89
C ARG A 417 6.18 17.49 -4.37
N PHE A 418 5.79 18.48 -5.13
CA PHE A 418 5.89 18.48 -6.57
C PHE A 418 6.86 19.55 -7.03
N SER A 419 7.72 19.23 -8.00
CA SER A 419 8.56 20.24 -8.65
C SER A 419 8.71 19.95 -10.13
N TYR A 420 8.94 21.01 -10.89
CA TYR A 420 8.99 20.95 -12.34
C TYR A 420 10.04 21.90 -12.89
N LYS A 421 10.61 21.53 -14.04
CA LYS A 421 11.53 22.38 -14.79
C LYS A 421 11.38 22.12 -16.27
N LEU A 422 11.19 23.19 -17.04
CA LEU A 422 11.24 23.19 -18.50
C LEU A 422 12.45 24.00 -18.96
N TYR A 423 13.38 23.30 -19.59
CA TYR A 423 14.49 23.87 -20.34
C TYR A 423 14.24 23.62 -21.81
N ALA A 424 14.31 24.64 -22.67
CA ALA A 424 14.15 24.46 -24.10
C ALA A 424 14.81 25.60 -24.87
N LEU A 425 15.37 25.28 -26.05
CA LEU A 425 16.01 26.24 -26.94
C LEU A 425 17.09 27.07 -26.24
N GLY A 426 17.86 26.42 -25.36
CA GLY A 426 18.93 27.10 -24.63
C GLY A 426 18.47 27.92 -23.42
N LYS A 427 17.19 27.89 -23.02
CA LYS A 427 16.62 28.76 -21.97
C LYS A 427 15.82 27.95 -20.93
N ASP A 428 15.93 28.33 -19.66
CA ASP A 428 15.00 27.91 -18.61
C ASP A 428 13.68 28.70 -18.77
N TRP A 429 12.64 28.05 -19.27
CA TRP A 429 11.33 28.67 -19.53
C TRP A 429 10.50 28.81 -18.28
N VAL A 430 10.46 27.76 -17.47
CA VAL A 430 9.77 27.77 -16.19
C VAL A 430 10.39 26.73 -15.27
N LYS A 431 10.44 27.05 -13.97
CA LYS A 431 10.79 26.12 -12.90
C LYS A 431 10.01 26.49 -11.65
N GLY A 432 9.61 25.49 -10.89
CA GLY A 432 8.87 25.70 -9.65
C GLY A 432 8.87 24.46 -8.77
N SER A 433 8.52 24.67 -7.52
CA SER A 433 8.23 23.63 -6.54
C SER A 433 6.96 24.05 -5.82
N MET A 434 6.08 23.10 -5.56
CA MET A 434 4.87 23.23 -4.76
C MET A 434 5.01 22.22 -3.63
N ASP A 435 4.84 22.69 -2.40
CA ASP A 435 4.75 21.83 -1.23
C ASP A 435 3.26 21.64 -0.96
N ASP A 436 2.77 20.46 -1.33
CA ASP A 436 1.38 20.09 -1.13
C ASP A 436 1.30 19.76 0.37
N GLY A 437 0.62 20.60 1.15
CA GLY A 437 0.43 20.33 2.57
C GLY A 437 -0.10 18.91 2.82
N ALA A 438 -0.05 18.43 4.07
CA ALA A 438 -0.61 17.12 4.38
C ALA A 438 -2.07 17.04 3.91
N PHE A 439 -2.37 15.96 3.21
CA PHE A 439 -3.72 15.54 2.86
C PHE A 439 -4.00 14.19 3.50
N SER A 440 -5.24 13.99 3.93
CA SER A 440 -5.71 12.71 4.44
C SER A 440 -6.79 12.20 3.52
N GLN A 441 -6.70 10.94 3.13
CA GLN A 441 -7.73 10.24 2.40
C GLN A 441 -7.99 8.91 3.08
N SER A 442 -9.26 8.56 3.25
CA SER A 442 -9.63 7.33 3.93
C SER A 442 -10.79 6.72 3.18
N CYS A 443 -10.78 5.40 3.10
CA CYS A 443 -11.77 4.65 2.36
C CYS A 443 -12.11 3.38 3.11
N ASP A 444 -13.36 2.96 2.93
CA ASP A 444 -13.80 1.66 3.39
C ASP A 444 -13.27 0.61 2.43
N PHE A 445 -12.96 -0.56 2.96
CA PHE A 445 -12.72 -1.73 2.13
C PHE A 445 -13.14 -2.98 2.89
N THR A 446 -13.72 -3.94 2.18
CA THR A 446 -13.95 -5.26 2.77
C THR A 446 -12.60 -5.97 2.91
N PRO A 447 -12.14 -6.31 4.11
CA PRO A 447 -10.88 -7.03 4.24
C PRO A 447 -10.93 -8.38 3.52
N PRO A 448 -9.83 -8.82 2.89
CA PRO A 448 -9.83 -10.06 2.14
C PRO A 448 -9.90 -11.27 3.09
N ILE A 449 -10.67 -12.30 2.77
CA ILE A 449 -10.52 -13.62 3.41
C ILE A 449 -10.42 -14.67 2.30
N GLY A 450 -9.31 -15.39 2.25
CA GLY A 450 -8.94 -16.23 1.11
C GLY A 450 -7.49 -16.04 0.69
N THR A 451 -7.00 -16.99 -0.10
CA THR A 451 -5.63 -17.02 -0.62
C THR A 451 -5.46 -16.26 -1.93
N THR A 452 -6.55 -15.95 -2.63
CA THR A 452 -6.49 -15.23 -3.91
C THR A 452 -6.41 -13.73 -3.63
N PRO A 453 -5.35 -13.04 -4.08
CA PRO A 453 -5.28 -11.59 -3.98
C PRO A 453 -6.41 -10.92 -4.75
N ARG A 454 -7.02 -9.90 -4.17
CA ARG A 454 -8.00 -9.04 -4.82
C ARG A 454 -7.67 -7.57 -4.57
N GLU A 455 -8.23 -6.69 -5.39
CA GLU A 455 -8.21 -5.26 -5.11
C GLU A 455 -8.99 -4.98 -3.83
N LEU A 456 -8.34 -4.32 -2.88
CA LEU A 456 -8.93 -3.85 -1.64
C LEU A 456 -9.52 -2.46 -1.87
N PHE A 457 -8.74 -1.57 -2.47
CA PHE A 457 -9.18 -0.26 -2.89
C PHE A 457 -8.27 0.28 -4.00
N SER A 458 -8.83 1.23 -4.75
CA SER A 458 -8.10 2.08 -5.68
C SER A 458 -8.53 3.52 -5.44
N ILE A 459 -7.57 4.36 -5.05
CA ILE A 459 -7.78 5.77 -4.79
C ILE A 459 -7.11 6.56 -5.90
N ASP A 460 -7.86 7.43 -6.56
CA ASP A 460 -7.31 8.45 -7.44
C ASP A 460 -7.38 9.79 -6.71
N ILE A 461 -6.23 10.47 -6.63
CA ILE A 461 -6.09 11.76 -5.98
C ILE A 461 -6.13 12.83 -7.06
N PRO A 462 -7.19 13.65 -7.12
CA PRO A 462 -7.31 14.70 -8.12
C PRO A 462 -6.17 15.72 -8.00
N PRO A 463 -5.72 16.31 -9.12
CA PRO A 463 -4.65 17.31 -9.10
C PRO A 463 -4.95 18.54 -8.24
N GLU A 464 -6.22 18.83 -7.96
CA GLU A 464 -6.66 19.92 -7.08
C GLU A 464 -6.28 19.67 -5.62
N VAL A 465 -6.31 18.41 -5.17
CA VAL A 465 -5.97 18.02 -3.80
C VAL A 465 -4.46 18.12 -3.59
N THR A 466 -3.70 17.68 -4.57
CA THR A 466 -2.23 17.70 -4.55
C THR A 466 -1.66 18.97 -5.17
N GLN A 467 -2.46 19.99 -5.47
CA GLN A 467 -2.01 21.24 -6.09
C GLN A 467 -1.10 21.05 -7.33
N THR A 468 -1.24 19.94 -8.05
CA THR A 468 -0.39 19.54 -9.18
C THR A 468 -0.97 19.96 -10.52
N ASN A 469 -2.00 20.82 -10.51
CA ASN A 469 -2.40 21.60 -11.67
C ASN A 469 -1.31 22.63 -11.98
N LEU A 470 -0.82 22.66 -13.21
CA LEU A 470 0.28 23.49 -13.67
C LEU A 470 -0.22 24.63 -14.57
N PRO A 471 -0.73 25.76 -14.06
CA PRO A 471 -1.04 26.93 -14.88
C PRO A 471 0.20 27.82 -15.08
N ALA A 472 1.32 27.23 -15.46
CA ALA A 472 2.65 27.87 -15.39
C ALA A 472 3.13 28.36 -16.76
N GLY A 473 2.40 29.31 -17.37
CA GLY A 473 2.76 30.02 -18.60
C GLY A 473 3.12 29.07 -19.76
N PRO A 474 4.43 28.86 -20.06
CA PRO A 474 4.88 27.90 -21.08
C PRO A 474 4.59 26.42 -20.76
N LEU A 475 4.10 26.10 -19.56
CA LEU A 475 3.56 24.80 -19.20
C LEU A 475 2.09 24.95 -18.78
N ASN A 476 1.22 24.14 -19.37
CA ASN A 476 -0.15 23.93 -18.90
C ASN A 476 -0.43 22.44 -18.73
N GLY A 477 -1.07 22.02 -17.64
CA GLY A 477 -1.40 20.60 -17.47
C GLY A 477 -1.65 20.18 -16.04
N TYR A 478 -1.48 18.88 -15.79
CA TYR A 478 -1.67 18.27 -14.49
C TYR A 478 -0.75 17.06 -14.28
N LEU A 479 -0.52 16.74 -13.02
CA LEU A 479 -0.06 15.45 -12.55
C LEU A 479 -1.10 14.88 -11.58
N GLN A 480 -1.54 13.66 -11.81
CA GLN A 480 -2.51 12.96 -10.96
C GLN A 480 -1.84 11.76 -10.32
N LEU A 481 -2.27 11.41 -9.10
CA LEU A 481 -1.74 10.28 -8.36
C LEU A 481 -2.82 9.26 -8.13
N GLY A 482 -2.40 8.02 -7.96
CA GLY A 482 -3.28 7.00 -7.43
C GLY A 482 -2.54 6.02 -6.55
N PHE A 483 -3.31 5.36 -5.71
CA PHE A 483 -2.88 4.29 -4.84
C PHE A 483 -3.80 3.10 -5.07
N VAL A 484 -3.22 1.97 -5.43
CA VAL A 484 -3.93 0.69 -5.54
C VAL A 484 -3.39 -0.23 -4.47
N MET A 485 -4.29 -0.88 -3.73
CA MET A 485 -3.91 -1.90 -2.76
C MET A 485 -4.51 -3.22 -3.18
N LEU A 486 -3.66 -4.21 -3.47
CA LEU A 486 -4.10 -5.59 -3.62
C LEU A 486 -3.80 -6.35 -2.32
N GLY A 487 -4.64 -7.31 -1.97
CA GLY A 487 -4.34 -8.17 -0.84
C GLY A 487 -5.17 -9.44 -0.72
N SER A 488 -4.67 -10.33 0.12
CA SER A 488 -5.29 -11.59 0.51
C SER A 488 -5.15 -11.79 2.01
N GLY A 489 -6.07 -12.49 2.67
CA GLY A 489 -6.09 -12.57 4.13
C GLY A 489 -6.49 -13.92 4.67
N LYS A 490 -5.97 -14.27 5.84
CA LYS A 490 -6.40 -15.46 6.62
C LYS A 490 -6.45 -15.12 8.10
N ALA A 491 -7.35 -15.74 8.83
CA ALA A 491 -7.43 -15.61 10.29
C ALA A 491 -6.85 -16.88 10.95
N LEU A 492 -6.20 -16.70 12.10
CA LEU A 492 -5.73 -17.78 12.96
C LEU A 492 -6.20 -17.47 14.37
N SER A 493 -6.91 -18.40 15.01
CA SER A 493 -7.28 -18.25 16.41
C SER A 493 -6.78 -19.44 17.22
N GLN A 494 -6.40 -19.19 18.46
CA GLN A 494 -6.11 -20.24 19.41
C GLN A 494 -7.36 -20.56 20.22
N THR A 495 -7.69 -21.83 20.31
CA THR A 495 -8.81 -22.35 21.09
C THR A 495 -8.26 -23.23 22.19
N THR A 496 -8.73 -23.02 23.41
CA THR A 496 -8.34 -23.77 24.59
C THR A 496 -9.57 -24.44 25.20
N LEU A 497 -9.54 -25.76 25.33
CA LEU A 497 -10.50 -26.51 26.15
C LEU A 497 -10.12 -26.33 27.62
N ILE A 498 -11.09 -25.93 28.42
CA ILE A 498 -10.94 -25.73 29.86
C ILE A 498 -11.83 -26.75 30.57
N ALA A 499 -11.32 -27.41 31.61
CA ALA A 499 -12.14 -28.19 32.53
C ALA A 499 -11.75 -27.85 33.98
N ASP A 500 -12.74 -27.57 34.82
CA ASP A 500 -12.58 -27.14 36.22
C ASP A 500 -11.62 -25.95 36.41
N ASN A 501 -11.60 -25.04 35.42
CA ASN A 501 -10.68 -23.89 35.28
C ASN A 501 -9.21 -24.24 34.99
N ALA A 502 -8.91 -25.49 34.64
CA ALA A 502 -7.61 -25.91 34.14
C ALA A 502 -7.62 -26.05 32.61
N THR A 503 -6.53 -25.67 31.96
CA THR A 503 -6.31 -25.92 30.53
C THR A 503 -6.10 -27.41 30.28
N ILE A 504 -6.92 -28.00 29.42
CA ILE A 504 -6.84 -29.42 29.05
C ILE A 504 -6.12 -29.60 27.72
N VAL A 505 -6.55 -28.86 26.69
CA VAL A 505 -5.92 -28.89 25.37
C VAL A 505 -5.96 -27.51 24.74
N GLN A 506 -4.92 -27.15 24.01
CA GLN A 506 -4.84 -25.93 23.21
C GLN A 506 -4.62 -26.31 21.74
N LYS A 507 -5.42 -25.73 20.86
CA LYS A 507 -5.42 -25.97 19.41
C LYS A 507 -5.32 -24.66 18.67
N SER A 508 -4.56 -24.66 17.57
CA SER A 508 -4.46 -23.53 16.66
C SER A 508 -5.36 -23.81 15.45
N LEU A 509 -6.35 -22.95 15.23
CA LEU A 509 -7.35 -23.11 14.17
C LEU A 509 -7.11 -22.05 13.08
N GLN A 510 -6.62 -22.51 11.93
CA GLN A 510 -6.36 -21.66 10.78
C GLN A 510 -7.61 -21.60 9.90
N MET A 511 -8.18 -20.40 9.73
CA MET A 511 -9.34 -20.08 8.90
C MET A 511 -8.87 -19.37 7.62
N PRO A 512 -8.44 -20.12 6.58
CA PRO A 512 -7.86 -19.54 5.36
C PRO A 512 -8.91 -18.89 4.45
N ASN A 513 -10.18 -19.17 4.68
CA ASN A 513 -11.32 -18.64 3.94
C ASN A 513 -12.52 -18.57 4.90
N SER A 514 -13.68 -18.16 4.38
CA SER A 514 -14.91 -18.10 5.16
C SER A 514 -15.58 -19.47 5.36
N ASN A 515 -14.87 -20.59 5.24
CA ASN A 515 -15.46 -21.92 5.47
C ASN A 515 -15.52 -22.22 6.97
N ILE A 516 -16.48 -23.07 7.34
CA ILE A 516 -16.59 -23.59 8.70
C ILE A 516 -15.51 -24.67 8.90
N ILE A 517 -14.76 -24.56 9.99
CA ILE A 517 -13.81 -25.56 10.47
C ILE A 517 -14.45 -26.32 11.61
N THR A 518 -14.34 -27.64 11.61
CA THR A 518 -14.77 -28.49 12.73
C THR A 518 -13.56 -29.10 13.39
N GLU A 519 -13.40 -28.89 14.69
CA GLU A 519 -12.34 -29.50 15.52
C GLU A 519 -12.97 -30.30 16.66
N ALA A 520 -12.44 -31.49 16.91
CA ALA A 520 -12.81 -32.32 18.06
C ALA A 520 -11.91 -32.00 19.26
N LEU A 521 -12.48 -31.47 20.34
CA LEU A 521 -11.80 -31.18 21.60
C LEU A 521 -12.04 -32.32 22.59
N HIS A 522 -10.99 -32.99 23.05
CA HIS A 522 -11.11 -34.19 23.87
C HIS A 522 -11.08 -33.90 25.39
N LEU A 523 -12.17 -34.20 26.08
CA LEU A 523 -12.25 -34.29 27.54
C LEU A 523 -11.69 -35.62 28.02
N GLN A 524 -10.83 -35.57 29.05
CA GLN A 524 -10.23 -36.76 29.65
C GLN A 524 -11.27 -37.61 30.40
N PRO A 525 -11.05 -38.93 30.56
CA PRO A 525 -11.88 -39.78 31.42
C PRO A 525 -11.98 -39.25 32.85
N LEU A 526 -13.14 -39.40 33.49
CA LEU A 526 -13.26 -39.21 34.94
C LEU A 526 -12.98 -40.52 35.66
N SER A 527 -12.31 -40.45 36.81
CA SER A 527 -12.02 -41.63 37.62
C SER A 527 -13.30 -42.17 38.26
N PRO A 528 -13.60 -43.48 38.15
CA PRO A 528 -14.76 -44.06 38.82
C PRO A 528 -14.70 -43.84 40.33
N GLY A 529 -15.79 -43.34 40.89
CA GLY A 529 -15.97 -43.20 42.33
C GLY A 529 -16.57 -44.46 42.97
N ALA A 530 -17.12 -44.32 44.17
CA ALA A 530 -17.93 -45.38 44.75
C ALA A 530 -19.24 -45.54 43.95
N PRO A 531 -19.84 -46.74 43.85
CA PRO A 531 -21.16 -46.91 43.25
C PRO A 531 -22.21 -45.97 43.88
N GLY A 532 -22.96 -45.26 43.03
CA GLY A 532 -23.92 -44.21 43.42
C GLY A 532 -23.31 -42.83 43.65
N SER A 533 -21.98 -42.70 43.60
CA SER A 533 -21.33 -41.39 43.66
C SER A 533 -21.51 -40.62 42.35
N ILE A 534 -21.78 -39.32 42.46
CA ILE A 534 -21.91 -38.40 41.34
C ILE A 534 -20.70 -37.48 41.35
N GLN A 535 -20.02 -37.43 40.21
CA GLN A 535 -18.96 -36.46 39.93
C GLN A 535 -19.49 -35.44 38.92
N GLU A 536 -19.24 -34.18 39.19
CA GLU A 536 -19.51 -33.07 38.29
C GLU A 536 -18.19 -32.44 37.88
N GLN A 537 -17.97 -32.31 36.57
CA GLN A 537 -16.86 -31.56 35.99
C GLN A 537 -17.44 -30.43 35.14
N LYS A 538 -17.01 -29.20 35.41
CA LYS A 538 -17.34 -28.07 34.55
C LYS A 538 -16.35 -28.03 33.41
N TYR A 539 -16.82 -27.69 32.21
CA TYR A 539 -15.94 -27.49 31.06
C TYR A 539 -16.38 -26.30 30.23
N GLY A 540 -15.48 -25.89 29.35
CA GLY A 540 -15.64 -24.67 28.59
C GLY A 540 -14.62 -24.53 27.49
N VAL A 541 -14.73 -23.43 26.76
CA VAL A 541 -13.80 -23.06 25.71
C VAL A 541 -13.37 -21.61 25.92
N ARG A 542 -12.08 -21.35 25.78
CA ARG A 542 -11.54 -20.00 25.58
C ARG A 542 -11.05 -19.89 24.14
N ILE A 543 -11.50 -18.86 23.45
CA ILE A 543 -11.10 -18.56 22.08
C ILE A 543 -10.38 -17.23 22.10
N ASP A 544 -9.08 -17.25 21.80
CA ASP A 544 -8.25 -16.06 21.79
C ASP A 544 -8.57 -15.22 20.53
N ALA A 545 -8.36 -13.90 20.64
CA ALA A 545 -8.59 -12.98 19.53
C ALA A 545 -7.81 -13.45 18.29
N PRO A 546 -8.46 -13.51 17.12
CA PRO A 546 -7.83 -14.01 15.92
C PRO A 546 -6.67 -13.10 15.51
N GLN A 547 -5.51 -13.71 15.30
CA GLN A 547 -4.42 -13.09 14.54
C GLN A 547 -4.81 -13.08 13.07
N TYR A 548 -4.64 -11.94 12.41
CA TYR A 548 -4.98 -11.81 11.00
C TYR A 548 -3.72 -11.67 10.17
N PHE A 549 -3.50 -12.61 9.26
CA PHE A 549 -2.36 -12.55 8.34
C PHE A 549 -2.83 -11.96 7.04
N LEU A 550 -2.24 -10.83 6.67
CA LEU A 550 -2.58 -10.05 5.49
C LEU A 550 -1.37 -10.00 4.56
N THR A 551 -1.55 -10.43 3.32
CA THR A 551 -0.58 -10.19 2.26
C THR A 551 -1.01 -8.95 1.49
N LEU A 552 -0.10 -7.99 1.33
CA LEU A 552 -0.37 -6.71 0.67
C LEU A 552 0.58 -6.46 -0.50
N GLN A 553 0.03 -5.87 -1.55
CA GLN A 553 0.78 -5.30 -2.65
C GLN A 553 0.30 -3.85 -2.91
N PRO A 554 0.77 -2.86 -2.11
CA PRO A 554 0.59 -1.46 -2.43
C PRO A 554 1.26 -1.13 -3.77
N THR A 555 0.55 -0.33 -4.58
CA THR A 555 1.05 0.21 -5.83
C THR A 555 0.75 1.71 -5.87
N ALA A 556 1.79 2.54 -5.87
CA ALA A 556 1.69 3.95 -6.19
C ALA A 556 1.72 4.12 -7.70
N ARG A 557 0.81 4.93 -8.24
CA ARG A 557 0.72 5.23 -9.67
C ARG A 557 0.62 6.72 -9.93
N VAL A 558 1.10 7.15 -11.09
CA VAL A 558 1.05 8.55 -11.53
C VAL A 558 0.51 8.63 -12.95
N ARG A 559 -0.16 9.73 -13.26
CA ARG A 559 -0.63 10.05 -14.60
C ARG A 559 -0.28 11.50 -14.90
N VAL A 560 0.25 11.75 -16.09
CA VAL A 560 0.72 13.09 -16.48
C VAL A 560 0.01 13.53 -17.75
N GLY A 561 -0.52 14.75 -17.75
CA GLY A 561 -1.08 15.40 -18.92
C GLY A 561 -0.57 16.83 -19.02
N ILE A 562 0.47 17.07 -19.82
CA ILE A 562 1.15 18.37 -19.95
C ILE A 562 1.15 18.83 -21.40
N SER A 563 0.96 20.12 -21.59
CA SER A 563 1.16 20.85 -22.83
C SER A 563 2.28 21.87 -22.62
N ILE A 564 3.24 21.86 -23.54
CA ILE A 564 4.40 22.75 -23.57
C ILE A 564 4.17 23.80 -24.66
N SER A 565 4.34 25.07 -24.33
CA SER A 565 4.26 26.22 -25.24
C SER A 565 5.42 27.19 -24.95
N ALA A 566 6.64 26.75 -25.29
CA ALA A 566 7.88 27.49 -25.09
C ALA A 566 8.28 28.20 -26.39
N GLY A 567 7.75 29.41 -26.59
CA GLY A 567 7.98 30.18 -27.81
C GLY A 567 7.40 29.44 -29.02
N LYS A 568 8.25 29.12 -30.00
CA LYS A 568 7.85 28.30 -31.17
C LYS A 568 7.76 26.80 -30.87
N LEU A 569 8.32 26.34 -29.75
CA LEU A 569 8.27 24.93 -29.38
C LEU A 569 6.92 24.58 -28.75
N LYS A 570 6.16 23.71 -29.43
CA LYS A 570 4.89 23.15 -28.94
C LYS A 570 5.00 21.63 -28.82
N ARG A 571 4.69 21.09 -27.64
CA ARG A 571 4.73 19.65 -27.35
C ARG A 571 3.61 19.27 -26.39
N SER A 572 3.29 17.98 -26.31
CA SER A 572 2.42 17.46 -25.27
C SER A 572 2.99 16.16 -24.71
N VAL A 573 2.78 15.92 -23.43
CA VAL A 573 3.08 14.66 -22.77
C VAL A 573 1.78 14.19 -22.18
N ASN A 574 1.26 13.06 -22.65
CA ASN A 574 0.08 12.45 -22.07
C ASN A 574 0.37 10.97 -21.82
N THR A 575 0.23 10.54 -20.58
CA THR A 575 0.47 9.16 -20.17
C THR A 575 -0.83 8.53 -19.68
N ASP A 576 -0.93 7.21 -19.82
CA ASP A 576 -1.81 6.42 -18.97
C ASP A 576 -1.25 6.37 -17.53
N TRP A 577 -1.92 5.62 -16.66
CA TRP A 577 -1.41 5.32 -15.33
C TRP A 577 -0.07 4.56 -15.41
N ILE A 578 0.97 5.17 -14.85
CA ILE A 578 2.28 4.58 -14.67
C ILE A 578 2.35 4.06 -13.25
N ASN A 579 2.50 2.75 -13.06
CA ASN A 579 2.82 2.18 -11.76
C ASN A 579 4.26 2.55 -11.42
N VAL A 580 4.42 3.48 -10.49
CA VAL A 580 5.72 4.05 -10.07
C VAL A 580 6.45 3.08 -9.16
N VAL A 581 5.75 2.54 -8.17
CA VAL A 581 6.28 1.60 -7.19
C VAL A 581 5.19 0.60 -6.90
N SER A 582 5.50 -0.68 -7.06
CA SER A 582 4.66 -1.78 -6.57
C SER A 582 5.52 -2.63 -5.65
N LEU A 583 5.10 -2.78 -4.40
CA LEU A 583 5.86 -3.50 -3.38
C LEU A 583 5.02 -4.67 -2.89
N ASN A 584 5.50 -5.88 -3.08
CA ASN A 584 4.94 -7.02 -2.36
C ASN A 584 5.51 -7.00 -0.93
N LEU A 585 4.68 -6.68 0.05
CA LEU A 585 5.09 -6.62 1.46
C LEU A 585 5.18 -8.01 2.10
N GLY A 586 4.81 -9.06 1.36
CA GLY A 586 4.71 -10.41 1.89
C GLY A 586 3.57 -10.54 2.88
N GLN A 587 3.61 -11.60 3.70
CA GLN A 587 2.62 -11.81 4.75
C GLN A 587 2.94 -10.98 6.01
N ILE A 588 2.02 -10.09 6.39
CA ILE A 588 2.06 -9.29 7.61
C ILE A 588 1.10 -9.91 8.61
N MET A 589 1.58 -10.20 9.82
CA MET A 589 0.71 -10.62 10.92
C MET A 589 0.20 -9.37 11.66
N LEU A 590 -1.11 -9.14 11.60
CA LEU A 590 -1.79 -8.10 12.35
C LEU A 590 -2.16 -8.64 13.73
N GLN A 591 -1.65 -7.97 14.76
CA GLN A 591 -2.02 -8.25 16.14
C GLN A 591 -3.44 -7.74 16.44
N PRO A 592 -4.10 -8.29 17.48
CA PRO A 592 -5.29 -7.69 18.05
C PRO A 592 -5.06 -6.20 18.34
N HIS A 593 -5.99 -5.37 17.90
CA HIS A 593 -5.94 -3.94 18.12
C HIS A 593 -6.08 -3.64 19.61
N ALA A 594 -5.25 -2.74 20.16
CA ALA A 594 -5.17 -2.48 21.60
C ALA A 594 -6.50 -2.08 22.29
N GLY A 595 -7.51 -1.67 21.52
CA GLY A 595 -8.84 -1.35 22.03
C GLY A 595 -9.81 -2.54 22.16
N THR A 596 -9.48 -3.73 21.64
CA THR A 596 -10.39 -4.89 21.56
C THR A 596 -10.18 -5.89 22.70
N ARG A 597 -11.09 -6.86 22.84
CA ARG A 597 -10.95 -7.96 23.81
C ARG A 597 -9.91 -8.97 23.33
N ASP A 598 -9.06 -9.46 24.23
CA ASP A 598 -8.01 -10.43 23.91
C ASP A 598 -8.53 -11.86 23.73
N SER A 599 -9.71 -12.18 24.27
CA SER A 599 -10.34 -13.50 24.15
C SER A 599 -11.84 -13.47 24.48
N TYR A 600 -12.54 -14.51 24.03
CA TYR A 600 -13.87 -14.93 24.48
C TYR A 600 -13.74 -16.18 25.33
N GLN A 601 -14.47 -16.27 26.44
CA GLN A 601 -14.45 -17.46 27.31
C GLN A 601 -15.85 -17.84 27.76
N TRP A 602 -16.18 -19.12 27.59
CA TRP A 602 -17.43 -19.73 28.08
C TRP A 602 -17.10 -20.99 28.89
N ASN A 603 -17.59 -21.07 30.13
CA ASN A 603 -17.27 -22.14 31.09
C ASN A 603 -18.51 -22.74 31.77
N GLU A 604 -19.64 -22.78 31.06
CA GLU A 604 -20.92 -23.23 31.62
C GLU A 604 -21.27 -24.68 31.24
N GLY A 605 -20.40 -25.36 30.49
CA GLY A 605 -20.58 -26.76 30.14
C GLY A 605 -20.47 -27.64 31.36
N VAL A 606 -21.31 -28.67 31.44
CA VAL A 606 -21.35 -29.58 32.59
C VAL A 606 -21.31 -31.03 32.12
N ARG A 607 -20.37 -31.78 32.69
CA ARG A 607 -20.29 -33.23 32.59
C ARG A 607 -20.64 -33.83 33.93
N ILE A 608 -21.66 -34.69 33.96
CA ILE A 608 -22.12 -35.40 35.15
C ILE A 608 -21.87 -36.89 34.93
N PHE A 609 -21.12 -37.50 35.84
CA PHE A 609 -20.86 -38.93 35.83
C PHE A 609 -21.33 -39.56 37.15
N GLU A 610 -22.29 -40.47 37.06
CA GLU A 610 -22.74 -41.31 38.15
C GLU A 610 -22.12 -42.71 38.01
N THR A 611 -21.28 -43.09 38.98
CA THR A 611 -20.62 -44.40 38.93
C THR A 611 -21.59 -45.51 39.29
N ARG A 612 -21.78 -46.50 38.42
CA ARG A 612 -22.55 -47.72 38.68
C ARG A 612 -21.64 -48.87 39.09
N SER A 613 -22.16 -49.81 39.87
CA SER A 613 -21.42 -51.04 40.17
C SER A 613 -21.12 -51.83 38.90
N SER A 614 -19.90 -52.34 38.77
CA SER A 614 -19.50 -53.25 37.67
C SER A 614 -20.28 -54.56 37.67
N SER A 615 -20.89 -54.94 38.80
CA SER A 615 -21.78 -56.10 38.94
C SER A 615 -23.13 -55.94 38.22
N ASN A 616 -23.47 -54.72 37.77
CA ASN A 616 -24.65 -54.41 36.96
C ASN A 616 -24.34 -54.39 35.45
N ARG A 617 -23.16 -54.89 35.01
CA ARG A 617 -23.01 -55.25 33.59
C ARG A 617 -24.10 -56.30 33.27
N PRO A 618 -24.93 -56.10 32.23
CA PRO A 618 -25.82 -57.16 31.79
C PRO A 618 -24.97 -58.41 31.59
N SER A 619 -25.40 -59.53 32.15
CA SER A 619 -24.67 -60.77 31.97
C SER A 619 -24.47 -61.03 30.48
N GLU A 620 -23.42 -61.76 30.10
CA GLU A 620 -23.19 -62.13 28.70
C GLU A 620 -24.44 -62.79 28.07
N GLN A 621 -25.26 -63.42 28.91
CA GLN A 621 -26.58 -63.96 28.58
C GLN A 621 -27.61 -62.87 28.24
N GLN A 622 -27.74 -61.82 29.05
CA GLN A 622 -28.64 -60.69 28.80
C GLN A 622 -28.24 -59.89 27.55
N MET A 623 -26.94 -59.77 27.25
CA MET A 623 -26.48 -59.19 25.98
C MET A 623 -26.82 -60.08 24.78
N LYS A 624 -26.68 -61.41 24.90
CA LYS A 624 -27.09 -62.36 23.85
C LYS A 624 -28.60 -62.37 23.61
N ASP A 625 -29.41 -62.22 24.65
CA ASP A 625 -30.87 -62.16 24.56
C ASP A 625 -31.36 -60.83 23.95
N ALA A 626 -30.73 -59.71 24.28
CA ALA A 626 -31.01 -58.42 23.64
C ALA A 626 -30.59 -58.39 22.15
N LEU A 627 -29.48 -59.04 21.79
CA LEU A 627 -29.04 -59.22 20.39
C LEU A 627 -29.98 -60.14 19.60
N LYS A 628 -30.58 -61.16 20.24
CA LYS A 628 -31.63 -62.00 19.63
C LYS A 628 -32.94 -61.24 19.41
N ALA A 629 -33.30 -60.32 20.29
CA ALA A 629 -34.52 -59.52 20.17
C ALA A 629 -34.46 -58.45 19.05
N ILE A 630 -33.26 -58.11 18.55
CA ILE A 630 -33.05 -57.12 17.48
C ILE A 630 -32.93 -57.77 16.08
N GLN A 631 -32.93 -59.11 15.98
CA GLN A 631 -33.11 -59.76 14.67
C GLN A 631 -34.61 -59.91 14.38
N PRO A 632 -35.17 -59.16 13.41
CA PRO A 632 -36.52 -59.43 12.93
C PRO A 632 -36.50 -60.78 12.22
N GLY A 633 -37.48 -61.63 12.50
CA GLY A 633 -37.62 -62.93 11.86
C GLY A 633 -37.57 -62.83 10.34
N GLN A 634 -36.83 -63.77 9.74
CA GLN A 634 -37.13 -64.27 8.41
C GLN A 634 -38.50 -64.93 8.39
#